data_AF-A0A6F8SW12-F1
#
_entry.id   AF-A0A6F8SW12-F1
#
_cell.length_a   1.000
_cell.length_b   1.000
_cell.length_c   1.000
_cell.angle_alpha   90.00
_cell.angle_beta   90.00
_cell.angle_gamma   90.00
#
_symmetry.space_group_name_H-M   'P 1'
#
loop_
_entity.id
_entity.type
_entity.pdbx_description
1 polymer ?
#
loop_
_entity_poly.entity_id
_entity_poly.type
_entity_poly.pdbx_seq_one_letter_code
_entity_poly.pdbx_strand_id
1 'polypeptide(L)'
;MPLQQCLRHQQTAFKNFFEGRAKYPVFKSKRHRQSAEFTRSAFKYRDGKLYLAKSKTPLNIRWSRELPGEPSTVTVSKDSAGRYFVSCLCEFEPSKLPVTSNMTGIDLGLKDLFITDQGERVGNPRHTAKYAARLAKAQRRLSKKSSARPTVPRPGRRWRNFTPKSPIADRTICTNCPAD
;
A
#
# COMPACT_ATOMS: atom_id res chain seq x y z
N MET A 1 11.60 -0.16 17.50
CA MET A 1 11.84 0.79 16.38
C MET A 1 10.54 1.28 15.73
N PRO A 2 9.60 0.43 15.23
CA PRO A 2 8.35 0.94 14.63
C PRO A 2 7.49 1.74 15.61
N LEU A 3 7.43 1.33 16.88
CA LEU A 3 6.68 2.03 17.92
C LEU A 3 7.22 3.44 18.20
N GLN A 4 8.54 3.61 18.18
CA GLN A 4 9.16 4.94 18.34
C GLN A 4 8.83 5.85 17.16
N GLN A 5 8.76 5.29 15.95
CA GLN A 5 8.34 6.05 14.76
C GLN A 5 6.87 6.48 14.84
N CYS A 6 5.99 5.67 15.43
CA CYS A 6 4.62 6.07 15.70
C CYS A 6 4.53 7.31 16.61
N LEU A 7 5.41 7.42 17.62
CA LEU A 7 5.47 8.62 18.48
C LEU A 7 5.92 9.85 17.71
N ARG A 8 6.91 9.71 16.82
CA ARG A 8 7.34 10.82 15.94
C ARG A 8 6.21 11.28 15.02
N HIS A 9 5.47 10.35 14.42
CA HIS A 9 4.30 10.67 13.60
C HIS A 9 3.22 11.40 14.41
N GLN A 10 2.98 10.99 15.66
CA GLN A 10 2.06 11.67 16.55
C GLN A 10 2.53 13.10 16.86
N GLN A 11 3.81 13.27 17.21
CA GLN A 11 4.39 14.58 17.47
C GLN A 11 4.27 15.52 16.27
N THR A 12 4.59 15.04 15.06
CA THR A 12 4.43 15.82 13.82
C THR A 12 2.96 16.20 13.58
N ALA A 13 2.02 15.28 13.83
CA ALA A 13 0.60 15.55 13.66
C ALA A 13 0.09 16.65 14.61
N PHE A 14 0.49 16.60 15.88
CA PHE A 14 0.13 17.65 16.85
C PHE A 14 0.81 18.98 16.53
N LYS A 15 2.08 18.99 16.11
CA LYS A 15 2.77 20.19 15.64
C LYS A 15 1.99 20.86 14.51
N ASN A 16 1.59 20.08 13.50
CA ASN A 16 0.80 20.60 12.37
C ASN A 16 -0.58 21.13 12.80
N PHE A 17 -1.20 20.54 13.82
CA PHE A 17 -2.47 21.02 14.38
C PHE A 17 -2.32 22.37 15.09
N PHE A 18 -1.32 22.51 15.96
CA PHE A 18 -1.08 23.78 16.68
C PHE A 18 -0.64 24.91 15.75
N GLU A 19 0.05 24.59 14.65
CA GLU A 19 0.41 25.56 13.61
C GLU A 19 -0.74 25.87 12.63
N GLY A 20 -1.94 25.32 12.84
CA GLY A 20 -3.11 25.57 12.00
C GLY A 20 -3.05 24.93 10.60
N ARG A 21 -2.07 24.06 10.33
CA ARG A 21 -1.87 23.40 9.03
C ARG A 21 -2.71 22.14 8.87
N ALA A 22 -3.27 21.60 9.96
CA ALA A 22 -4.09 20.39 9.96
C ALA A 22 -5.18 20.43 11.03
N LYS A 23 -6.22 19.61 10.86
CA LYS A 23 -7.26 19.37 11.89
C LYS A 23 -6.70 18.54 13.05
N TYR A 24 -7.45 18.50 14.16
CA TYR A 24 -7.08 17.72 15.35
C TYR A 24 -6.76 16.25 14.98
N PRO A 25 -5.59 15.71 15.37
CA PRO A 25 -5.20 14.35 15.01
C PRO A 25 -6.14 13.28 15.57
N VAL A 26 -6.44 12.25 14.77
CA VAL A 26 -7.26 11.10 15.19
C VAL A 26 -6.44 9.82 15.21
N PHE A 27 -6.74 8.92 16.14
CA PHE A 27 -6.08 7.63 16.21
C PHE A 27 -6.39 6.77 14.97
N LYS A 28 -5.37 6.04 14.48
CA LYS A 28 -5.54 5.12 13.36
C LYS A 28 -6.45 3.94 13.77
N SER A 29 -7.50 3.71 12.99
CA SER A 29 -8.36 2.53 13.16
C SER A 29 -7.64 1.24 12.70
N LYS A 30 -7.90 0.13 13.40
CA LYS A 30 -7.43 -1.21 13.00
C LYS A 30 -7.92 -1.64 11.61
N ARG A 31 -9.04 -1.06 11.15
CA ARG A 31 -9.67 -1.34 9.84
C ARG A 31 -9.06 -0.52 8.70
N HIS A 32 -8.23 0.47 9.01
CA HIS A 32 -7.55 1.29 8.01
C HIS A 32 -6.30 0.57 7.46
N ARG A 33 -5.71 1.11 6.38
CA ARG A 33 -4.43 0.65 5.83
C ARG A 33 -3.40 0.46 6.96
N GLN A 34 -2.92 -0.77 7.11
CA GLN A 34 -1.92 -1.13 8.10
C GLN A 34 -0.54 -0.88 7.48
N SER A 35 0.29 -0.08 8.15
CA SER A 35 1.65 0.20 7.70
C SER A 35 2.60 0.37 8.88
N ALA A 36 3.84 -0.07 8.68
CA ALA A 36 4.95 0.11 9.61
C ALA A 36 6.14 0.73 8.87
N GLU A 37 6.64 1.83 9.42
CA GLU A 37 7.79 2.56 8.87
C GLU A 37 9.05 2.20 9.65
N PHE A 38 10.13 1.96 8.92
CA PHE A 38 11.45 1.58 9.40
C PHE A 38 12.45 2.60 8.88
N THR A 39 13.08 3.31 9.80
CA THR A 39 14.20 4.21 9.50
C THR A 39 15.50 3.41 9.33
N ARG A 40 16.58 4.07 8.88
CA ARG A 40 17.89 3.47 8.54
C ARG A 40 18.45 2.49 9.59
N SER A 41 18.24 2.70 10.88
CA SER A 41 18.70 1.79 11.94
C SER A 41 17.87 0.51 12.10
N ALA A 42 16.69 0.46 11.47
CA ALA A 42 15.68 -0.57 11.65
C ALA A 42 15.52 -1.49 10.43
N PHE A 43 16.39 -1.39 9.43
CA PHE A 43 16.49 -2.33 8.31
C PHE A 43 17.95 -2.41 7.81
N LYS A 44 18.25 -3.44 7.02
CA LYS A 44 19.49 -3.54 6.25
C LYS A 44 19.13 -3.82 4.80
N TYR A 45 19.71 -3.09 3.88
CA TYR A 45 19.57 -3.33 2.45
C TYR A 45 20.97 -3.60 1.88
N ARG A 46 21.19 -4.79 1.33
CA ARG A 46 22.46 -5.22 0.72
C ARG A 46 22.17 -6.15 -0.44
N ASP A 47 22.83 -5.94 -1.58
CA ASP A 47 22.75 -6.83 -2.75
C ASP A 47 21.30 -7.15 -3.19
N GLY A 48 20.43 -6.14 -3.20
CA GLY A 48 19.01 -6.30 -3.55
C GLY A 48 18.16 -7.02 -2.50
N LYS A 49 18.75 -7.42 -1.37
CA LYS A 49 18.07 -8.13 -0.27
C LYS A 49 17.75 -7.15 0.86
N LEU A 50 16.49 -7.16 1.28
CA LEU A 50 15.99 -6.32 2.37
C LEU A 50 15.76 -7.15 3.63
N TYR A 51 16.40 -6.75 4.71
CA TYR A 51 16.23 -7.32 6.05
C TYR A 51 15.56 -6.28 6.92
N LEU A 52 14.47 -6.65 7.60
CA LEU A 52 13.88 -5.81 8.63
C LEU A 52 14.52 -6.09 9.99
N ALA A 53 14.47 -5.12 10.89
CA ALA A 53 14.85 -5.33 12.28
C ALA A 53 14.11 -6.55 12.84
N LYS A 54 14.86 -7.43 13.53
CA LYS A 54 14.40 -8.70 14.10
C LYS A 54 14.07 -9.80 13.08
N SER A 55 14.27 -9.58 11.78
CA SER A 55 14.30 -10.66 10.78
C SER A 55 15.73 -11.17 10.61
N LYS A 56 15.93 -12.49 10.72
CA LYS A 56 17.21 -13.14 10.40
C LYS A 56 17.35 -13.38 8.90
N THR A 57 16.24 -13.64 8.22
CA THR A 57 16.17 -13.91 6.78
C THR A 57 15.81 -12.64 6.02
N PRO A 58 16.28 -12.49 4.75
CA PRO A 58 15.82 -11.42 3.90
C PRO A 58 14.36 -11.65 3.52
N LEU A 59 13.63 -10.57 3.27
CA LEU A 59 12.29 -10.65 2.71
C LEU A 59 12.38 -11.14 1.26
N ASN A 60 11.50 -12.09 0.92
CA ASN A 60 11.30 -12.49 -0.47
C ASN A 60 10.43 -11.43 -1.17
N ILE A 61 11.07 -10.48 -1.84
CA ILE A 61 10.40 -9.34 -2.49
C ILE A 61 10.46 -9.51 -4.00
N ARG A 62 9.30 -9.38 -4.65
CA ARG A 62 9.22 -9.14 -6.09
C ARG A 62 9.36 -7.64 -6.35
N TRP A 63 10.54 -7.23 -6.79
CA TRP A 63 10.82 -5.83 -7.13
C TRP A 63 10.05 -5.42 -8.40
N SER A 64 9.38 -4.26 -8.35
CA SER A 64 8.74 -3.66 -9.53
C SER A 64 9.73 -2.88 -10.40
N ARG A 65 10.82 -2.43 -9.79
CA ARG A 65 11.96 -1.72 -10.40
C ARG A 65 13.16 -1.84 -9.46
N GLU A 66 14.36 -1.65 -10.00
CA GLU A 66 15.57 -1.49 -9.21
C GLU A 66 15.50 -0.18 -8.40
N LEU A 67 16.12 -0.19 -7.21
CA LEU A 67 16.19 1.01 -6.39
C LEU A 67 17.26 1.94 -6.94
N PRO A 68 16.98 3.24 -7.12
CA PRO A 68 17.93 4.19 -7.69
C PRO A 68 19.11 4.51 -6.76
N GLY A 69 19.07 4.03 -5.52
CA GLY A 69 20.10 4.23 -4.51
C GLY A 69 19.79 3.46 -3.22
N GLU A 70 20.60 3.67 -2.19
CA GLU A 70 20.31 3.11 -0.87
C GLU A 70 19.05 3.74 -0.27
N PRO A 71 18.10 2.93 0.23
CA PRO A 71 16.93 3.50 0.88
C PRO A 71 17.29 4.16 2.21
N SER A 72 16.66 5.30 2.48
CA SER A 72 16.71 6.01 3.76
C SER A 72 15.62 5.51 4.71
N THR A 73 14.43 5.24 4.16
CA THR A 73 13.25 4.78 4.89
C THR A 73 12.55 3.67 4.12
N VAL A 74 12.11 2.65 4.84
CA VAL A 74 11.35 1.52 4.31
C VAL A 74 9.99 1.49 4.99
N THR A 75 8.92 1.45 4.21
CA THR A 75 7.55 1.26 4.73
C THR A 75 6.98 -0.04 4.23
N VAL A 76 6.60 -0.91 5.17
CA VAL A 76 5.84 -2.12 4.90
C VAL A 76 4.37 -1.81 5.08
N SER A 77 3.55 -2.11 4.08
CA SER A 77 2.10 -1.90 4.15
C SER A 77 1.34 -3.18 3.78
N LYS A 78 0.14 -3.33 4.35
CA LYS A 78 -0.77 -4.43 4.06
C LYS A 78 -2.03 -3.89 3.41
N ASP A 79 -2.43 -4.47 2.28
CA ASP A 79 -3.68 -4.13 1.62
C ASP A 79 -4.89 -4.87 2.24
N SER A 80 -6.08 -4.52 1.80
CA SER A 80 -7.32 -5.16 2.27
C SER A 80 -7.48 -6.61 1.77
N ALA A 81 -6.70 -7.03 0.76
CA ALA A 81 -6.64 -8.41 0.28
C ALA A 81 -5.61 -9.26 1.05
N GLY A 82 -4.91 -8.68 2.03
CA GLY A 82 -3.93 -9.37 2.86
C GLY A 82 -2.52 -9.45 2.26
N ARG A 83 -2.28 -8.79 1.13
CA ARG A 83 -0.97 -8.73 0.45
C ARG A 83 -0.09 -7.67 1.11
N TYR A 84 1.20 -7.96 1.17
CA TYR A 84 2.21 -7.06 1.73
C TYR A 84 2.98 -6.37 0.61
N PHE A 85 3.22 -5.08 0.79
CA PHE A 85 3.99 -4.23 -0.12
C PHE A 85 5.07 -3.51 0.65
N VAL A 86 6.21 -3.32 0.00
CA VAL A 86 7.35 -2.56 0.53
C VAL A 86 7.54 -1.33 -0.36
N SER A 87 7.59 -0.16 0.26
CA SER A 87 7.99 1.08 -0.40
C SER A 87 9.28 1.61 0.20
N CYS A 88 10.26 1.89 -0.65
CA CYS A 88 11.57 2.37 -0.28
C CYS A 88 11.71 3.83 -0.70
N LEU A 89 11.94 4.73 0.28
CA LEU A 89 12.33 6.11 0.00
C LEU A 89 13.84 6.11 -0.25
N CYS A 90 14.24 6.54 -1.44
CA CYS A 90 15.64 6.62 -1.84
C CYS A 90 15.91 8.06 -2.29
N GLU A 91 17.04 8.60 -1.88
CA GLU A 91 17.58 9.82 -2.44
C GLU A 91 18.35 9.44 -3.71
N PHE A 92 18.15 10.20 -4.79
CA PHE A 92 18.85 9.99 -6.05
C PHE A 92 19.05 11.33 -6.73
N GLU A 93 20.17 11.46 -7.43
CA GLU A 93 20.46 12.62 -8.26
C GLU A 93 19.85 12.40 -9.65
N PRO A 94 18.90 13.24 -10.09
CA PRO A 94 18.36 13.13 -11.44
C PRO A 94 19.43 13.54 -12.46
N SER A 95 19.65 12.69 -13.47
CA SER A 95 20.52 13.04 -14.60
C SER A 95 19.93 14.22 -15.36
N LYS A 96 20.67 15.33 -15.44
CA LYS A 96 20.28 16.47 -16.27
C LYS A 96 20.44 16.11 -17.74
N LEU A 97 19.35 16.21 -18.48
CA LEU A 97 19.39 16.12 -19.94
C LEU A 97 19.92 17.44 -20.52
N PRO A 98 20.56 17.42 -21.70
CA PRO A 98 21.03 18.64 -22.35
C PRO A 98 19.84 19.58 -22.59
N VAL A 99 20.01 20.86 -22.22
CA VAL A 99 18.98 21.87 -22.42
C VAL A 99 18.81 22.10 -23.92
N THR A 100 17.58 21.95 -24.41
CA THR A 100 17.23 22.25 -25.79
C THR A 100 16.50 23.60 -25.82
N SER A 101 16.72 24.41 -26.86
CA SER A 101 16.00 25.67 -27.08
C SER A 101 14.53 25.48 -27.49
N ASN A 102 14.14 24.26 -27.81
CA ASN A 102 12.78 23.91 -28.19
C ASN A 102 11.87 23.99 -26.97
N MET A 103 10.92 24.93 -27.01
CA MET A 103 9.81 25.00 -26.07
C MET A 103 8.59 24.38 -26.74
N THR A 104 7.89 23.50 -26.04
CA THR A 104 6.65 22.88 -26.51
C THR A 104 5.55 23.19 -25.51
N GLY A 105 4.52 23.89 -25.95
CA GLY A 105 3.29 24.05 -25.18
C GLY A 105 2.54 22.73 -25.09
N ILE A 106 2.12 22.34 -23.89
CA ILE A 106 1.29 21.15 -23.65
C ILE A 106 -0.05 21.61 -23.07
N ASP A 107 -1.15 21.37 -23.79
CA ASP A 107 -2.51 21.60 -23.31
C ASP A 107 -3.15 20.28 -22.87
N LEU A 108 -3.81 20.26 -21.71
CA LEU A 108 -4.45 19.07 -21.15
C LEU A 108 -5.96 19.13 -21.35
N GLY A 109 -6.53 18.16 -22.05
CA GLY A 109 -7.92 18.18 -22.47
C GLY A 109 -8.79 17.09 -21.83
N LEU A 110 -10.11 17.25 -21.99
CA LEU A 110 -11.08 16.19 -21.69
C LEU A 110 -11.20 15.19 -22.86
N LYS A 111 -11.12 15.69 -24.10
CA LYS A 111 -11.22 14.87 -25.32
C LYS A 111 -9.93 14.08 -25.54
N ASP A 112 -8.81 14.78 -25.52
CA ASP A 112 -7.45 14.27 -25.68
C ASP A 112 -6.70 14.48 -24.36
N LEU A 113 -5.90 13.50 -23.91
CA LEU A 113 -5.13 13.56 -22.67
C LEU A 113 -4.20 14.77 -22.67
N PHE A 114 -3.45 14.95 -23.76
CA PHE A 114 -2.68 16.16 -24.01
C PHE A 114 -2.52 16.42 -25.51
N ILE A 115 -2.34 17.70 -25.84
CA ILE A 115 -2.08 18.21 -27.19
C ILE A 115 -0.82 19.07 -27.14
N THR A 116 0.09 18.90 -28.09
CA THR A 116 1.26 19.76 -28.24
C THR A 116 1.02 20.86 -29.27
N ASP A 117 1.74 21.97 -29.17
CA ASP A 117 1.74 23.04 -30.18
C ASP A 117 2.20 22.57 -31.58
N GLN A 118 3.02 21.51 -31.63
CA GLN A 118 3.41 20.80 -32.86
C GLN A 118 2.28 19.95 -33.47
N GLY A 119 1.11 19.91 -32.82
CA GLY A 119 -0.08 19.20 -33.31
C GLY A 119 -0.16 17.72 -32.93
N GLU A 120 0.77 17.20 -32.11
CA GLU A 120 0.68 15.85 -31.56
C GLU A 120 -0.50 15.78 -30.58
N ARG A 121 -1.31 14.72 -30.67
CA ARG A 121 -2.48 14.53 -29.81
C ARG A 121 -2.47 13.12 -29.27
N VAL A 122 -2.46 13.00 -27.94
CA VAL A 122 -2.62 11.71 -27.26
C VAL A 122 -4.03 11.61 -26.75
N GLY A 123 -4.80 10.64 -27.25
CA GLY A 123 -6.20 10.46 -26.88
C GLY A 123 -6.40 10.13 -25.39
N ASN A 124 -7.50 10.59 -24.81
CA ASN A 124 -7.82 10.27 -23.41
C ASN A 124 -8.30 8.81 -23.29
N PRO A 125 -7.65 7.95 -22.47
CA PRO A 125 -8.06 6.55 -22.30
C PRO A 125 -9.39 6.37 -21.54
N ARG A 126 -10.01 7.47 -21.07
CA ARG A 126 -11.35 7.54 -20.46
C ARG A 126 -11.59 6.47 -19.38
N HIS A 127 -10.57 6.21 -18.55
CA HIS A 127 -10.62 5.19 -17.49
C HIS A 127 -11.81 5.40 -16.55
N THR A 128 -12.11 6.64 -16.17
CA THR A 128 -13.24 6.97 -15.30
C THR A 128 -14.56 6.51 -15.91
N ALA A 129 -14.84 6.87 -17.16
CA ALA A 129 -16.06 6.45 -17.86
C ALA A 129 -16.12 4.92 -18.01
N LYS A 130 -14.99 4.28 -18.40
CA LYS A 130 -14.88 2.83 -18.56
C LYS A 130 -15.21 2.06 -17.28
N TYR A 131 -14.80 2.58 -16.12
CA TYR A 131 -14.94 1.88 -14.84
C TYR A 131 -16.08 2.41 -13.96
N ALA A 132 -16.77 3.50 -14.35
CA ALA A 132 -17.81 4.14 -13.55
C ALA A 132 -18.93 3.18 -13.13
N ALA A 133 -19.50 2.41 -14.07
CA ALA A 133 -20.58 1.48 -13.77
C ALA A 133 -20.13 0.36 -12.80
N ARG A 134 -18.90 -0.15 -12.98
CA ARG A 134 -18.30 -1.16 -12.09
C ARG A 134 -18.07 -0.60 -10.69
N LEU A 135 -17.56 0.63 -10.60
CA LEU A 135 -17.33 1.33 -9.33
C LEU A 135 -18.66 1.56 -8.59
N ALA A 136 -19.69 2.08 -9.26
CA ALA A 136 -21.01 2.31 -8.66
C ALA A 136 -21.64 1.01 -8.15
N LYS A 137 -21.53 -0.08 -8.91
CA LYS A 137 -21.99 -1.41 -8.48
C LYS A 137 -21.23 -1.92 -7.25
N ALA A 138 -19.90 -1.75 -7.23
CA ALA A 138 -19.07 -2.13 -6.09
C ALA A 138 -19.40 -1.31 -4.83
N GLN A 139 -19.58 0.01 -4.97
CA GLN A 139 -19.98 0.91 -3.88
C GLN A 139 -21.37 0.55 -3.34
N ARG A 140 -22.36 0.27 -4.22
CA ARG A 140 -23.70 -0.19 -3.80
C ARG A 140 -23.64 -1.51 -3.03
N ARG A 141 -22.85 -2.47 -3.50
CA ARG A 141 -22.62 -3.74 -2.80
C ARG A 141 -21.95 -3.52 -1.45
N LEU A 142 -20.94 -2.65 -1.38
CA LEU A 142 -20.24 -2.32 -0.14
C LEU A 142 -21.17 -1.67 0.88
N SER A 143 -22.01 -0.72 0.46
CA SER A 143 -22.99 -0.05 1.32
C SER A 143 -24.02 -1.02 1.91
N LYS A 144 -24.43 -2.04 1.15
CA LYS A 144 -25.36 -3.09 1.62
C LYS A 144 -24.70 -4.13 2.54
N LYS A 145 -23.36 -4.22 2.56
CA LYS A 145 -22.68 -5.06 3.55
C LYS A 145 -22.77 -4.35 4.90
N SER A 146 -23.69 -4.80 5.74
CA SER A 146 -23.80 -4.33 7.13
C SER A 146 -22.43 -4.38 7.79
N SER A 147 -21.95 -3.23 8.26
CA SER A 147 -20.86 -3.19 9.22
C SER A 147 -21.37 -3.95 10.44
N ALA A 148 -21.03 -5.23 10.57
CA ALA A 148 -21.27 -5.93 11.81
C ALA A 148 -20.56 -5.09 12.88
N ARG A 149 -21.34 -4.33 13.66
CA ARG A 149 -20.88 -3.85 14.95
C ARG A 149 -20.40 -5.11 15.66
N PRO A 150 -19.19 -5.14 16.23
CA PRO A 150 -18.92 -6.17 17.21
C PRO A 150 -19.97 -5.93 18.30
N THR A 151 -21.00 -6.79 18.34
CA THR A 151 -21.92 -6.86 19.46
C THR A 151 -21.04 -7.11 20.66
N VAL A 152 -20.88 -6.10 21.51
CA VAL A 152 -20.31 -6.29 22.84
C VAL A 152 -21.16 -7.39 23.46
N PRO A 153 -20.59 -8.55 23.86
CA PRO A 153 -21.37 -9.58 24.50
C PRO A 153 -21.98 -8.96 25.77
N ARG A 154 -23.31 -8.92 25.85
CA ARG A 154 -24.00 -8.51 27.08
C ARG A 154 -23.53 -9.45 28.20
N PRO A 155 -23.11 -8.95 29.36
CA PRO A 155 -22.76 -9.82 30.47
C PRO A 155 -23.99 -10.65 30.83
N GLY A 156 -23.84 -11.98 30.93
CA GLY A 156 -24.88 -12.87 31.44
C GLY A 156 -25.39 -13.99 30.53
N ARG A 157 -24.91 -14.17 29.29
CA ARG A 157 -25.20 -15.40 28.53
C ARG A 157 -24.03 -16.38 28.60
N ARG A 158 -24.22 -17.42 29.41
CA ARG A 158 -23.37 -18.61 29.55
C ARG A 158 -23.05 -19.20 28.18
N TRP A 159 -21.77 -19.23 27.82
CA TRP A 159 -21.26 -19.88 26.62
C TRP A 159 -21.58 -21.38 26.68
N ARG A 160 -22.58 -21.82 25.91
CA ARG A 160 -22.77 -23.26 25.66
C ARG A 160 -21.92 -23.65 24.47
N ASN A 161 -20.80 -24.30 24.80
CA ASN A 161 -20.02 -25.26 24.03
C ASN A 161 -20.08 -25.11 22.50
N PHE A 162 -19.21 -24.26 21.97
CA PHE A 162 -18.81 -24.33 20.56
C PHE A 162 -17.64 -25.31 20.46
N THR A 163 -17.93 -26.60 20.27
CA THR A 163 -16.89 -27.58 19.94
C THR A 163 -16.45 -27.35 18.49
N PRO A 164 -15.17 -27.07 18.21
CA PRO A 164 -14.70 -26.98 16.84
C PRO A 164 -14.65 -28.38 16.24
N LYS A 165 -15.50 -28.68 15.25
CA LYS A 165 -15.28 -29.82 14.37
C LYS A 165 -14.10 -29.47 13.45
N SER A 166 -12.94 -30.06 13.73
CA SER A 166 -11.93 -30.38 12.73
C SER A 166 -11.91 -31.92 12.61
N PRO A 167 -11.57 -32.49 11.44
CA PRO A 167 -10.18 -32.45 11.02
C PRO A 167 -9.97 -32.03 9.56
N ILE A 168 -8.90 -31.26 9.41
CA ILE A 168 -7.89 -31.32 8.35
C ILE A 168 -7.99 -32.61 7.52
N ALA A 169 -8.41 -32.48 6.25
CA ALA A 169 -8.17 -33.50 5.25
C ALA A 169 -6.76 -33.32 4.71
N ASP A 170 -5.92 -34.32 4.98
CA ASP A 170 -4.63 -34.53 4.32
C ASP A 170 -4.84 -34.56 2.80
N ARG A 171 -4.29 -33.56 2.10
CA ARG A 171 -4.03 -33.68 0.65
C ARG A 171 -2.60 -34.14 0.48
N THR A 172 -2.45 -35.46 0.45
CA THR A 172 -1.25 -36.14 -0.04
C THR A 172 -0.99 -35.67 -1.48
N ILE A 173 0.14 -35.00 -1.66
CA ILE A 173 0.68 -34.67 -2.98
C ILE A 173 1.16 -36.01 -3.58
N CYS A 174 0.49 -36.46 -4.65
CA CYS A 174 1.02 -37.55 -5.48
C CYS A 174 2.21 -37.01 -6.28
N THR A 175 3.41 -37.13 -5.72
CA THR A 175 4.65 -37.19 -6.51
C THR A 175 4.84 -38.65 -6.91
N ASN A 176 4.48 -38.99 -8.15
CA ASN A 176 5.05 -40.06 -8.99
C ASN A 176 4.14 -40.32 -10.20
N CYS A 177 4.44 -39.68 -11.32
CA CYS A 177 4.17 -40.25 -12.65
C CYS A 177 5.51 -40.33 -13.39
N PRO A 178 5.99 -41.52 -13.77
CA PRO A 178 7.11 -41.68 -14.69
C PRO A 178 6.67 -41.59 -16.17
N ALA A 179 7.62 -41.07 -16.96
CA ALA A 179 7.90 -41.20 -18.40
C ALA A 179 6.79 -41.63 -19.38
N ASP A 180 6.50 -40.78 -20.38
CA ASP A 180 7.04 -40.86 -21.75
C ASP A 180 6.76 -39.57 -22.54
#